data_AF-A0A6J0PI30-F1
#
_entry.id   AF-A0A6J0PI30-F1
#
_cell.length_a   1.000
_cell.length_b   1.000
_cell.length_c   1.000
_cell.angle_alpha   90.00
_cell.angle_beta   90.00
_cell.angle_gamma   90.00
#
_symmetry.space_group_name_H-M   'P 1'
#
loop_
_entity.id
_entity.type
_entity.pdbx_description
1 polymer ?
#
loop_
_entity_poly.entity_id
_entity_poly.type
_entity_poly.pdbx_seq_one_letter_code
_entity_poly.pdbx_strand_id
1 'polypeptide(L)'
;MAGTPLFPSSVSFRPRLMSPITRLLLFLQLITLIFTSNCRDYDPMLLREKTLFFSNKSAFKIALFADLHYGENAWTDWGPAQDVNSDRVMSTVLDQETPDFVVYLGDVITANNLPIPNASLYWDRAISPTKSRGIPWATVFGNHDDAQFEWPSEWFSATGIPEVQCPQENISISGEECTFRGTTRVELMKKEISSNRLSYSMNGPRELWPGVSNYVLQLSSSKDPDSPGVFLYFLDSGGGSYPEVISSAQAKWFQKQSQAINPDARIHEIIFWHIPSTAYKKIAPLPIFGIHKPCVGSINKERVASQEHEWGIMDILVHRPSVKLLIALKSQGAG
;
A
#
# COMPACT_ATOMS: atom_id res chain seq x y z
N MET A 1 -74.52 22.53 11.59
CA MET A 1 -74.29 23.08 12.94
C MET A 1 -73.18 22.27 13.58
N ALA A 2 -72.20 22.97 14.14
CA ALA A 2 -70.93 22.45 14.61
C ALA A 2 -71.07 21.42 15.74
N GLY A 3 -70.26 20.35 15.69
CA GLY A 3 -69.98 19.46 16.80
C GLY A 3 -68.48 19.22 16.86
N THR A 4 -67.83 19.82 17.86
CA THR A 4 -66.40 19.81 18.19
C THR A 4 -65.80 18.39 18.37
N PRO A 5 -64.52 18.16 17.99
CA PRO A 5 -63.82 16.93 18.35
C PRO A 5 -63.24 17.02 19.77
N LEU A 6 -63.51 15.99 20.59
CA LEU A 6 -62.89 15.78 21.90
C LEU A 6 -61.49 15.17 21.71
N PHE A 7 -60.44 15.94 22.00
CA PHE A 7 -59.08 15.40 22.17
C PHE A 7 -58.94 14.76 23.56
N PRO A 8 -58.36 13.56 23.70
CA PRO A 8 -58.01 13.03 25.01
C PRO A 8 -56.84 13.81 25.62
N SER A 9 -56.91 13.96 26.93
CA SER A 9 -56.01 14.69 27.81
C SER A 9 -54.53 14.31 27.64
N SER A 10 -53.67 15.32 27.68
CA SER A 10 -52.21 15.20 27.70
C SER A 10 -51.74 14.27 28.83
N VAL A 11 -51.09 13.16 28.47
CA VAL A 11 -50.38 12.30 29.42
C VAL A 11 -49.10 13.02 29.84
N SER A 12 -49.06 13.53 31.07
CA SER A 12 -47.85 14.08 31.69
C SER A 12 -46.85 12.94 31.96
N PHE A 13 -45.84 12.81 31.11
CA PHE A 13 -44.66 12.02 31.43
C PHE A 13 -43.82 12.79 32.45
N ARG A 14 -43.96 12.45 33.74
CA ARG A 14 -42.99 12.85 34.75
C ARG A 14 -41.75 11.95 34.58
N PRO A 15 -40.58 12.47 34.18
CA PRO A 15 -39.37 11.67 34.20
C PRO A 15 -39.12 11.24 35.64
N ARG A 16 -39.14 9.93 35.91
CA ARG A 16 -38.67 9.41 37.20
C ARG A 16 -37.20 9.81 37.32
N LEU A 17 -36.86 10.63 38.31
CA LEU A 17 -35.47 10.91 38.62
C LEU A 17 -34.78 9.56 38.89
N MET A 18 -33.87 9.18 38.00
CA MET A 18 -33.00 8.02 38.25
C MET A 18 -32.22 8.28 39.54
N SER A 19 -32.19 7.29 40.42
CA SER A 19 -31.49 7.41 41.70
C SER A 19 -30.02 7.79 41.46
N PRO A 20 -29.37 8.51 42.40
CA PRO A 20 -27.96 8.84 42.28
C PRO A 20 -27.08 7.60 42.05
N ILE A 21 -27.45 6.47 42.64
CA ILE A 21 -26.78 5.18 42.48
C ILE A 21 -26.90 4.67 41.03
N THR A 22 -28.08 4.80 40.42
CA THR A 22 -28.29 4.37 39.03
C THR A 22 -27.52 5.25 38.04
N ARG A 23 -27.42 6.56 38.31
CA ARG A 23 -26.59 7.49 37.51
C ARG A 23 -25.11 7.15 37.63
N LEU A 24 -24.63 6.83 38.83
CA LEU A 24 -23.24 6.42 39.06
C LEU A 24 -22.91 5.10 38.36
N LEU A 25 -23.82 4.12 38.42
CA LEU A 25 -23.65 2.83 37.73
C LEU A 25 -23.64 2.99 36.20
N LEU A 26 -24.51 3.84 35.64
CA LEU A 26 -24.50 4.17 34.21
C LEU A 26 -23.23 4.92 33.81
N PHE A 27 -22.73 5.83 34.65
CA PHE A 27 -21.50 6.57 34.40
C PHE A 27 -20.28 5.65 34.48
N LEU A 28 -20.24 4.73 35.45
CA LEU A 28 -19.21 3.70 35.56
C LEU A 28 -19.27 2.73 34.37
N GLN A 29 -20.46 2.29 33.94
CA GLN A 29 -20.62 1.48 32.72
C GLN A 29 -20.16 2.23 31.48
N LEU A 30 -20.46 3.53 31.36
CA LEU A 30 -20.00 4.37 30.25
C LEU A 30 -18.48 4.54 30.27
N ILE A 31 -17.87 4.78 31.44
CA ILE A 31 -16.41 4.81 31.63
C ILE A 31 -15.78 3.47 31.25
N THR A 32 -16.37 2.36 31.67
CA THR A 32 -15.90 1.01 31.33
C THR A 32 -16.06 0.73 29.83
N LEU A 33 -17.12 1.23 29.18
CA LEU A 33 -17.28 1.19 27.73
C LEU A 33 -16.22 2.04 27.02
N ILE A 34 -15.91 3.23 27.53
CA ILE A 34 -14.88 4.14 26.98
C ILE A 34 -13.48 3.50 27.13
N PHE A 35 -13.19 2.84 28.25
CA PHE A 35 -11.93 2.11 28.46
C PHE A 35 -11.85 0.76 27.73
N THR A 36 -12.98 0.13 27.39
CA THR A 36 -13.00 -1.09 26.56
C THR A 36 -13.07 -0.80 25.06
N SER A 37 -13.43 0.43 24.66
CA SER A 37 -13.20 0.96 23.32
C SER A 37 -11.74 1.38 23.07
N ASN A 38 -10.80 0.81 23.82
CA ASN A 38 -9.41 0.76 23.39
C ASN A 38 -9.36 0.13 21.99
N CYS A 39 -9.02 0.95 20.99
CA CYS A 39 -8.62 0.49 19.67
C CYS A 39 -7.70 -0.71 19.84
N ARG A 40 -8.08 -1.86 19.26
CA ARG A 40 -7.11 -2.92 18.99
C ARG A 40 -6.23 -2.44 17.84
N ASP A 41 -5.23 -1.60 18.15
CA ASP A 41 -4.18 -1.18 17.20
C ASP A 41 -3.31 -2.40 16.78
N TYR A 42 -3.34 -3.48 17.57
CA TYR A 42 -2.59 -4.71 17.39
C TYR A 42 -3.53 -5.92 17.31
N ASP A 43 -3.60 -6.56 16.15
CA ASP A 43 -4.21 -7.89 16.00
C ASP A 43 -3.11 -8.97 15.98
N PRO A 44 -2.80 -9.59 17.14
CA PRO A 44 -1.80 -10.66 17.20
C PRO A 44 -2.17 -11.87 16.34
N MET A 45 -3.46 -12.11 16.08
CA MET A 45 -3.89 -13.24 15.27
C MET A 45 -3.52 -13.04 13.81
N LEU A 46 -3.69 -11.81 13.30
CA LEU A 46 -3.39 -11.47 11.92
C LEU A 46 -1.88 -11.54 11.62
N LEU A 47 -1.04 -11.09 12.56
CA LEU A 47 0.42 -11.23 12.45
C LEU A 47 0.86 -12.69 12.41
N ARG A 48 0.20 -13.54 13.21
CA ARG A 48 0.48 -14.97 13.24
C ARG A 48 0.04 -15.67 11.95
N GLU A 49 -1.12 -15.31 11.40
CA GLU A 49 -1.64 -15.88 10.15
C GLU A 49 -0.74 -15.54 8.95
N LYS A 50 -0.17 -14.33 8.92
CA LYS A 50 0.71 -13.83 7.87
C LYS A 50 2.20 -13.93 8.21
N THR A 51 2.57 -14.87 9.08
CA THR A 51 3.99 -15.14 9.38
C THR A 51 4.67 -15.80 8.18
N LEU A 52 5.81 -15.23 7.78
CA LEU A 52 6.76 -15.82 6.85
C LEU A 52 7.71 -16.74 7.63
N PHE A 53 8.17 -17.82 6.99
CA PHE A 53 9.05 -18.78 7.62
C PHE A 53 10.38 -18.89 6.89
N PHE A 54 11.48 -18.91 7.65
CA PHE A 54 12.75 -19.35 7.12
C PHE A 54 12.60 -20.77 6.57
N SER A 55 13.02 -20.97 5.32
CA SER A 55 13.29 -22.31 4.84
C SER A 55 14.46 -22.90 5.64
N ASN A 56 14.66 -24.22 5.60
CA ASN A 56 15.81 -24.87 6.26
C ASN A 56 17.18 -24.47 5.65
N LYS A 57 17.21 -23.55 4.67
CA LYS A 57 18.41 -23.01 4.03
C LYS A 57 19.06 -21.94 4.93
N SER A 58 20.33 -21.65 4.68
CA SER A 58 21.14 -20.73 5.51
C SER A 58 20.81 -19.25 5.36
N ALA A 59 20.01 -18.84 4.37
CA ALA A 59 19.62 -17.46 4.13
C ALA A 59 18.18 -17.41 3.59
N PHE A 60 17.43 -16.36 3.99
CA PHE A 60 16.13 -16.01 3.41
C PHE A 60 16.33 -14.93 2.36
N LYS A 61 15.96 -15.20 1.11
CA LYS A 61 16.17 -14.29 -0.01
C LYS A 61 14.89 -13.51 -0.32
N ILE A 62 15.02 -12.18 -0.37
CA ILE A 62 13.95 -11.29 -0.83
C ILE A 62 14.39 -10.69 -2.17
N ALA A 63 13.60 -10.91 -3.22
CA ALA A 63 13.74 -10.14 -4.46
C ALA A 63 12.84 -8.90 -4.39
N LEU A 64 13.31 -7.79 -4.96
CA LEU A 64 12.58 -6.53 -4.95
C LEU A 64 12.38 -6.04 -6.37
N PHE A 65 11.13 -5.72 -6.69
CA PHE A 65 10.73 -5.07 -7.93
C PHE A 65 10.07 -3.74 -7.60
N ALA A 66 10.45 -2.68 -8.28
CA ALA A 66 9.95 -1.32 -8.08
C ALA A 66 9.85 -0.66 -9.46
N ASP A 67 8.99 0.36 -9.59
CA ASP A 67 8.89 1.21 -10.79
C ASP A 67 8.79 0.35 -12.06
N LEU A 68 7.88 -0.62 -12.03
CA LEU A 68 7.63 -1.53 -13.14
C LEU A 68 6.78 -0.86 -14.23
N HIS A 69 5.89 0.07 -13.84
CA HIS A 69 5.10 0.90 -14.73
C HIS A 69 4.30 0.13 -15.80
N TYR A 70 3.72 -1.03 -15.43
CA TYR A 70 2.92 -1.80 -16.39
C TYR A 70 1.75 -0.96 -16.91
N GLY A 71 1.56 -1.00 -18.23
CA GLY A 71 0.50 -0.24 -18.89
C GLY A 71 0.81 1.22 -19.19
N GLU A 72 2.07 1.64 -19.08
CA GLU A 72 2.52 2.91 -19.63
C GLU A 72 2.31 2.98 -21.15
N ASN A 73 1.75 4.09 -21.66
CA ASN A 73 1.45 4.27 -23.08
C ASN A 73 0.73 3.07 -23.73
N ALA A 74 -0.24 2.46 -23.01
CA ALA A 74 -0.89 1.20 -23.38
C ALA A 74 -1.64 1.22 -24.73
N TRP A 75 -1.89 2.41 -25.29
CA TRP A 75 -2.51 2.60 -26.61
C TRP A 75 -1.51 2.58 -27.78
N THR A 76 -0.21 2.38 -27.51
CA THR A 76 0.85 2.27 -28.51
C THR A 76 1.46 0.86 -28.52
N ASP A 77 2.20 0.50 -29.57
CA ASP A 77 2.94 -0.78 -29.58
C ASP A 77 4.13 -0.79 -28.59
N TRP A 78 4.62 0.39 -28.19
CA TRP A 78 5.80 0.51 -27.34
C TRP A 78 5.54 0.05 -25.91
N GLY A 79 4.42 0.45 -25.31
CA GLY A 79 4.06 0.14 -23.92
C GLY A 79 3.93 -1.37 -23.65
N PRO A 80 3.06 -2.09 -24.37
CA PRO A 80 2.94 -3.54 -24.26
C PRO A 80 4.26 -4.29 -24.53
N ALA A 81 5.12 -3.76 -25.40
CA ALA A 81 6.46 -4.32 -25.61
C ALA A 81 7.38 -4.13 -24.39
N GLN A 82 7.26 -3.03 -23.65
CA GLN A 82 7.97 -2.85 -22.38
C GLN A 82 7.46 -3.77 -21.29
N ASP A 83 6.14 -3.95 -21.16
CA ASP A 83 5.58 -4.95 -20.23
C ASP A 83 6.17 -6.36 -20.50
N VAL A 84 6.28 -6.76 -21.77
CA VAL A 84 6.91 -8.06 -22.15
C VAL A 84 8.40 -8.10 -21.79
N ASN A 85 9.11 -6.97 -21.93
CA ASN A 85 10.51 -6.89 -21.52
C ASN A 85 10.64 -7.05 -19.99
N SER A 86 9.76 -6.41 -19.22
CA SER A 86 9.66 -6.55 -17.77
C SER A 86 9.34 -7.99 -17.36
N ASP A 87 8.37 -8.65 -18.03
CA ASP A 87 8.04 -10.06 -17.83
C ASP A 87 9.30 -10.96 -17.94
N ARG A 88 10.13 -10.70 -18.97
CA ARG A 88 11.37 -11.45 -19.23
C ARG A 88 12.45 -11.19 -18.17
N VAL A 89 12.67 -9.93 -17.80
CA VAL A 89 13.68 -9.58 -16.79
C VAL A 89 13.29 -10.14 -15.42
N MET A 90 12.04 -9.94 -15.00
CA MET A 90 11.53 -10.49 -13.74
C MET A 90 11.65 -12.00 -13.72
N SER A 91 11.23 -12.69 -14.79
CA SER A 91 11.37 -14.15 -14.90
C SER A 91 12.83 -14.59 -14.75
N THR A 92 13.75 -13.91 -15.43
CA THR A 92 15.19 -14.22 -15.35
C THR A 92 15.73 -14.09 -13.92
N VAL A 93 15.40 -13.00 -13.23
CA VAL A 93 15.82 -12.77 -11.84
C VAL A 93 15.23 -13.85 -10.92
N LEU A 94 13.93 -14.14 -11.04
CA LEU A 94 13.26 -15.14 -10.21
C LEU A 94 13.82 -16.55 -10.44
N ASP A 95 14.16 -16.92 -11.67
CA ASP A 95 14.71 -18.22 -12.01
C ASP A 95 16.17 -18.39 -11.55
N GLN A 96 16.98 -17.32 -11.64
CA GLN A 96 18.40 -17.37 -11.26
C GLN A 96 18.61 -17.25 -9.75
N GLU A 97 17.89 -16.34 -9.10
CA GLU A 97 18.09 -16.07 -7.67
C GLU A 97 17.28 -16.98 -6.77
N THR A 98 16.16 -17.53 -7.26
CA THR A 98 15.23 -18.41 -6.52
C THR A 98 14.85 -17.82 -5.14
N PRO A 99 14.28 -16.60 -5.10
CA PRO A 99 13.98 -15.94 -3.84
C PRO A 99 12.89 -16.68 -3.05
N ASP A 100 12.95 -16.57 -1.72
CA ASP A 100 11.91 -17.11 -0.83
C ASP A 100 10.70 -16.17 -0.74
N PHE A 101 10.88 -14.88 -1.07
CA PHE A 101 9.84 -13.86 -1.01
C PHE A 101 10.09 -12.74 -2.04
N VAL A 102 9.03 -12.08 -2.47
CA VAL A 102 9.10 -10.91 -3.36
C VAL A 102 8.45 -9.69 -2.70
N VAL A 103 9.07 -8.52 -2.83
CA VAL A 103 8.47 -7.23 -2.50
C VAL A 103 8.27 -6.43 -3.78
N TYR A 104 7.03 -5.98 -4.02
CA TYR A 104 6.74 -4.95 -5.00
C TYR A 104 6.69 -3.59 -4.29
N LEU A 105 7.65 -2.72 -4.62
CA LEU A 105 7.93 -1.45 -3.93
C LEU A 105 7.33 -0.25 -4.67
N GLY A 106 6.03 -0.30 -4.94
CA GLY A 106 5.28 0.77 -5.59
C GLY A 106 5.55 0.92 -7.09
N ASP A 107 4.67 1.70 -7.73
CA ASP A 107 4.64 1.96 -9.17
C ASP A 107 4.72 0.65 -9.97
N VAL A 108 3.87 -0.30 -9.56
CA VAL A 108 3.66 -1.58 -10.23
C VAL A 108 2.97 -1.34 -11.57
N ILE A 109 2.02 -0.41 -11.61
CA ILE A 109 1.27 -0.02 -12.80
C ILE A 109 1.30 1.50 -13.01
N THR A 110 1.07 1.93 -14.26
CA THR A 110 0.90 3.34 -14.61
C THR A 110 -0.57 3.66 -14.80
N ALA A 111 -1.34 3.76 -13.71
CA ALA A 111 -2.80 3.89 -13.79
C ALA A 111 -3.26 5.15 -14.56
N ASN A 112 -2.46 6.23 -14.50
CA ASN A 112 -2.70 7.44 -15.27
C ASN A 112 -2.49 7.28 -16.79
N ASN A 113 -2.03 6.13 -17.28
CA ASN A 113 -1.89 5.78 -18.70
C ASN A 113 -2.73 4.57 -19.12
N LEU A 114 -3.66 4.13 -18.27
CA LEU A 114 -4.53 3.01 -18.58
C LEU A 114 -5.88 3.52 -19.12
N PRO A 115 -6.12 3.46 -20.43
CA PRO A 115 -7.37 3.94 -21.01
C PRO A 115 -8.54 2.96 -20.80
N ILE A 116 -8.50 2.12 -19.77
CA ILE A 116 -9.51 1.10 -19.48
C ILE A 116 -10.11 1.30 -18.07
N PRO A 117 -11.36 0.89 -17.83
CA PRO A 117 -11.98 1.04 -16.51
C PRO A 117 -11.28 0.21 -15.41
N ASN A 118 -10.71 -0.94 -15.76
CA ASN A 118 -10.18 -1.92 -14.82
C ASN A 118 -8.66 -2.07 -14.94
N ALA A 119 -7.93 -1.28 -14.14
CA ALA A 119 -6.47 -1.32 -14.07
C ALA A 119 -5.93 -2.59 -13.38
N SER A 120 -6.78 -3.33 -12.64
CA SER A 120 -6.34 -4.53 -11.93
C SER A 120 -5.83 -5.65 -12.85
N LEU A 121 -6.17 -5.61 -14.14
CA LEU A 121 -5.64 -6.54 -15.14
C LEU A 121 -4.13 -6.37 -15.35
N TYR A 122 -3.64 -5.13 -15.35
CA TYR A 122 -2.21 -4.83 -15.43
C TYR A 122 -1.50 -5.16 -14.13
N TRP A 123 -2.16 -4.93 -12.98
CA TRP A 123 -1.66 -5.37 -11.68
C TRP A 123 -1.46 -6.89 -11.65
N ASP A 124 -2.49 -7.65 -12.04
CA ASP A 124 -2.46 -9.11 -12.11
C ASP A 124 -1.39 -9.63 -13.10
N ARG A 125 -1.16 -8.91 -14.21
CA ARG A 125 -0.05 -9.21 -15.14
C ARG A 125 1.31 -8.99 -14.50
N ALA A 126 1.53 -7.83 -13.88
CA ALA A 126 2.81 -7.47 -13.25
C ALA A 126 3.22 -8.44 -12.14
N ILE A 127 2.26 -8.96 -11.37
CA ILE A 127 2.53 -9.98 -10.34
C ILE A 127 2.65 -11.41 -10.90
N SER A 128 2.29 -11.64 -12.16
CA SER A 128 2.19 -12.98 -12.73
C SER A 128 3.50 -13.78 -12.79
N PRO A 129 4.69 -13.19 -13.03
CA PRO A 129 5.95 -13.95 -13.00
C PRO A 129 6.24 -14.55 -11.62
N THR A 130 5.92 -13.81 -10.55
CA THR A 130 6.06 -14.26 -9.16
C THR A 130 5.00 -15.29 -8.81
N LYS A 131 3.74 -15.00 -9.13
CA LYS A 131 2.58 -15.87 -8.88
C LYS A 131 2.71 -17.24 -9.54
N SER A 132 3.14 -17.29 -10.81
CA SER A 132 3.29 -18.54 -11.57
C SER A 132 4.36 -19.47 -11.01
N ARG A 133 5.34 -18.93 -10.27
CA ARG A 133 6.41 -19.68 -9.60
C ARG A 133 6.05 -20.14 -8.18
N GLY A 134 4.86 -19.77 -7.69
CA GLY A 134 4.44 -20.11 -6.34
C GLY A 134 5.20 -19.35 -5.24
N ILE A 135 5.89 -18.26 -5.59
CA ILE A 135 6.67 -17.47 -4.64
C ILE A 135 5.72 -16.51 -3.92
N PRO A 136 5.71 -16.47 -2.57
CA PRO A 136 4.90 -15.50 -1.83
C PRO A 136 5.43 -14.07 -2.00
N TRP A 137 4.54 -13.08 -1.93
CA TRP A 137 4.92 -11.67 -2.10
C TRP A 137 4.12 -10.71 -1.22
N ALA A 138 4.61 -9.49 -1.10
CA ALA A 138 3.90 -8.35 -0.52
C ALA A 138 4.07 -7.09 -1.38
N THR A 139 3.10 -6.18 -1.31
CA THR A 139 3.06 -4.95 -2.11
C THR A 139 2.89 -3.71 -1.22
N VAL A 140 3.60 -2.64 -1.58
CA VAL A 140 3.34 -1.27 -1.10
C VAL A 140 3.01 -0.40 -2.31
N PHE A 141 2.05 0.50 -2.18
CA PHE A 141 1.66 1.38 -3.28
C PHE A 141 2.69 2.48 -3.55
N GLY A 142 2.84 2.82 -4.82
CA GLY A 142 3.47 4.02 -5.31
C GLY A 142 2.46 5.05 -5.81
N ASN A 143 2.95 6.16 -6.36
CA ASN A 143 2.10 7.27 -6.76
C ASN A 143 1.40 7.05 -8.10
N HIS A 144 1.89 6.15 -8.96
CA HIS A 144 1.25 5.86 -10.25
C HIS A 144 0.16 4.79 -10.14
N ASP A 145 0.18 3.98 -9.08
CA ASP A 145 -0.67 2.78 -8.97
C ASP A 145 -2.17 3.08 -8.92
N ASP A 146 -2.57 4.26 -8.45
CA ASP A 146 -3.96 4.73 -8.46
C ASP A 146 -4.12 6.18 -8.93
N ALA A 147 -3.16 6.66 -9.72
CA ALA A 147 -3.20 7.99 -10.31
C ALA A 147 -4.41 8.15 -11.25
N GLN A 148 -4.95 9.37 -11.32
CA GLN A 148 -6.04 9.69 -12.24
C GLN A 148 -5.56 9.63 -13.68
N PHE A 149 -6.40 9.12 -14.58
CA PHE A 149 -6.10 9.07 -16.00
C PHE A 149 -5.72 10.45 -16.54
N GLU A 150 -4.55 10.52 -17.17
CA GLU A 150 -4.06 11.71 -17.84
C GLU A 150 -4.42 11.64 -19.31
N TRP A 151 -5.17 12.65 -19.77
CA TRP A 151 -5.59 12.75 -21.16
C TRP A 151 -4.44 13.25 -22.03
N PRO A 152 -3.90 12.44 -22.97
CA PRO A 152 -2.86 12.92 -23.88
C PRO A 152 -3.41 14.03 -24.76
N SER A 153 -2.72 15.17 -24.81
CA SER A 153 -3.20 16.35 -25.52
C SER A 153 -3.34 16.10 -27.03
N GLU A 154 -2.51 15.20 -27.56
CA GLU A 154 -2.45 14.76 -28.95
C GLU A 154 -3.75 14.06 -29.39
N TRP A 155 -4.49 13.45 -28.45
CA TRP A 155 -5.76 12.79 -28.75
C TRP A 155 -6.84 13.77 -29.20
N PHE A 156 -6.70 15.06 -28.89
CA PHE A 156 -7.58 16.13 -29.35
C PHE A 156 -7.07 16.81 -30.62
N SER A 157 -6.05 16.24 -31.27
CA SER A 157 -5.57 16.64 -32.60
C SER A 157 -6.26 15.85 -33.72
N ALA A 158 -5.77 15.99 -34.96
CA ALA A 158 -6.29 15.26 -36.12
C ALA A 158 -6.12 13.72 -36.03
N THR A 159 -5.27 13.22 -35.14
CA THR A 159 -5.11 11.78 -34.89
C THR A 159 -6.29 11.16 -34.14
N GLY A 160 -7.02 11.97 -33.34
CA GLY A 160 -8.13 11.50 -32.52
C GLY A 160 -7.70 10.61 -31.34
N ILE A 161 -8.70 10.16 -30.57
CA ILE A 161 -8.53 9.19 -29.49
C ILE A 161 -8.28 7.81 -30.12
N PRO A 162 -7.19 7.09 -29.75
CA PRO A 162 -6.93 5.73 -30.22
C PRO A 162 -8.08 4.78 -29.88
N GLU A 163 -8.27 3.74 -30.70
CA GLU A 163 -9.27 2.72 -30.41
C GLU A 163 -8.86 1.93 -29.15
N VAL A 164 -9.62 2.08 -28.08
CA VAL A 164 -9.36 1.39 -26.81
C VAL A 164 -10.07 0.03 -26.82
N GLN A 165 -9.31 -1.04 -26.74
CA GLN A 165 -9.85 -2.37 -26.51
C GLN A 165 -10.09 -2.58 -25.01
N CYS A 166 -11.30 -2.28 -24.56
CA CYS A 166 -11.75 -2.63 -23.22
C CYS A 166 -12.02 -4.14 -23.15
N PRO A 167 -11.38 -4.90 -22.24
CA PRO A 167 -11.70 -6.31 -22.06
C PRO A 167 -13.17 -6.43 -21.66
N GLN A 168 -13.99 -7.05 -22.51
CA GLN A 168 -15.40 -7.26 -22.20
C GLN A 168 -15.50 -8.23 -21.01
N GLU A 169 -15.87 -7.71 -19.84
CA GLU A 169 -16.51 -8.57 -18.84
C GLU A 169 -17.89 -8.96 -19.41
N ASN A 170 -18.33 -10.20 -19.21
CA ASN A 170 -19.60 -10.77 -19.70
C ASN A 170 -20.83 -10.05 -19.10
N ILE A 171 -21.00 -8.77 -19.40
CA ILE A 171 -22.07 -7.91 -18.95
C ILE A 171 -22.80 -7.46 -20.20
N SER A 172 -23.94 -8.10 -20.45
CA SER A 172 -24.93 -7.61 -21.38
C SER A 172 -25.57 -6.34 -20.81
N ILE A 173 -24.91 -5.19 -20.97
CA ILE A 173 -25.50 -3.88 -20.78
C ILE A 173 -25.21 -3.06 -22.04
N SER A 174 -26.28 -2.59 -22.64
CA SER A 174 -26.30 -1.71 -23.80
C SER A 174 -25.45 -0.46 -23.58
N GLY A 175 -24.35 -0.32 -24.34
CA GLY A 175 -23.81 0.98 -24.74
C GLY A 175 -23.25 1.90 -23.64
N GLU A 176 -22.72 1.37 -22.54
CA GLU A 176 -21.86 2.19 -21.68
C GLU A 176 -20.47 2.30 -22.32
N GLU A 177 -20.16 3.51 -22.81
CA GLU A 177 -18.82 3.96 -23.21
C GLU A 177 -17.78 3.51 -22.17
N CYS A 178 -16.55 3.18 -22.58
CA CYS A 178 -15.46 2.92 -21.65
C CYS A 178 -15.33 4.11 -20.69
N THR A 179 -15.88 3.98 -19.48
CA THR A 179 -15.78 5.04 -18.47
C THR A 179 -14.38 4.95 -17.88
N PHE A 180 -13.55 5.96 -18.17
CA PHE A 180 -12.18 6.11 -17.67
C PHE A 180 -12.18 6.43 -16.16
N ARG A 181 -12.70 5.51 -15.35
CA ARG A 181 -12.89 5.72 -13.90
C ARG A 181 -11.69 5.29 -13.05
N GLY A 182 -10.66 4.69 -13.65
CA GLY A 182 -9.50 4.17 -12.93
C GLY A 182 -9.88 3.10 -11.90
N THR A 183 -8.88 2.48 -11.28
CA THR A 183 -9.08 1.55 -10.16
C THR A 183 -8.41 2.13 -8.94
N THR A 184 -9.15 2.27 -7.83
CA THR A 184 -8.60 2.83 -6.60
C THR A 184 -7.61 1.86 -5.96
N ARG A 185 -6.65 2.37 -5.17
CA ARG A 185 -5.74 1.50 -4.40
C ARG A 185 -6.47 0.53 -3.46
N VAL A 186 -7.63 0.91 -2.91
CA VAL A 186 -8.45 0.03 -2.07
C VAL A 186 -8.99 -1.14 -2.87
N GLU A 187 -9.45 -0.88 -4.11
CA GLU A 187 -9.91 -1.93 -5.03
C GLU A 187 -8.77 -2.82 -5.48
N LEU A 188 -7.60 -2.26 -5.82
CA LEU A 188 -6.40 -3.02 -6.17
C LEU A 188 -5.97 -3.95 -5.01
N MET A 189 -5.83 -3.41 -3.79
CA MET A 189 -5.47 -4.20 -2.61
C MET A 189 -6.49 -5.30 -2.32
N LYS A 190 -7.80 -4.97 -2.40
CA LYS A 190 -8.87 -5.95 -2.21
C LYS A 190 -8.80 -7.06 -3.28
N LYS A 191 -8.56 -6.71 -4.54
CA LYS A 191 -8.42 -7.68 -5.63
C LYS A 191 -7.22 -8.59 -5.40
N GLU A 192 -6.07 -8.03 -5.04
CA GLU A 192 -4.86 -8.77 -4.77
C GLU A 192 -5.08 -9.79 -3.63
N ILE A 193 -5.52 -9.33 -2.46
CA ILE A 193 -5.71 -10.17 -1.27
C ILE A 193 -6.75 -11.27 -1.53
N SER A 194 -7.86 -10.95 -2.19
CA SER A 194 -8.96 -11.90 -2.40
C SER A 194 -8.67 -12.92 -3.50
N SER A 195 -7.89 -12.55 -4.52
CA SER A 195 -7.63 -13.39 -5.70
C SER A 195 -6.32 -14.17 -5.61
N ASN A 196 -5.46 -13.87 -4.62
CA ASN A 196 -4.11 -14.44 -4.54
C ASN A 196 -3.78 -14.96 -3.14
N ARG A 197 -3.86 -16.29 -2.97
CA ARG A 197 -3.51 -16.97 -1.70
C ARG A 197 -2.04 -16.80 -1.29
N LEU A 198 -1.16 -16.49 -2.24
CA LEU A 198 0.26 -16.27 -2.02
C LEU A 198 0.61 -14.82 -1.66
N SER A 199 -0.37 -13.90 -1.72
CA SER A 199 -0.16 -12.52 -1.28
C SER A 199 -0.18 -12.44 0.25
N TYR A 200 0.88 -11.84 0.78
CA TYR A 200 1.03 -11.42 2.16
C TYR A 200 0.71 -9.94 2.34
N SER A 201 0.27 -9.26 1.29
CA SER A 201 -0.22 -7.89 1.35
C SER A 201 -1.45 -7.80 2.25
N MET A 202 -1.59 -6.67 2.94
CA MET A 202 -2.66 -6.46 3.90
C MET A 202 -3.18 -5.03 3.81
N ASN A 203 -4.46 -4.85 4.11
CA ASN A 203 -4.97 -3.53 4.42
C ASN A 203 -4.42 -3.08 5.77
N GLY A 204 -3.93 -1.87 5.83
CA GLY A 204 -3.58 -1.24 7.09
C GLY A 204 -4.79 -0.80 7.90
N PRO A 205 -4.57 -0.41 9.17
CA PRO A 205 -5.60 0.21 9.98
C PRO A 205 -6.19 1.45 9.29
N ARG A 206 -7.52 1.59 9.34
CA ARG A 206 -8.25 2.63 8.58
C ARG A 206 -7.93 4.06 9.03
N GLU A 207 -7.45 4.19 10.26
CA GLU A 207 -7.01 5.43 10.88
C GLU A 207 -5.66 5.92 10.36
N LEU A 208 -4.89 5.12 9.63
CA LEU A 208 -3.59 5.50 9.06
C LEU A 208 -3.73 6.26 7.74
N TRP A 209 -4.75 7.09 7.63
CA TRP A 209 -4.96 7.94 6.48
C TRP A 209 -3.89 9.06 6.41
N PRO A 210 -3.39 9.41 5.21
CA PRO A 210 -3.62 8.78 3.92
C PRO A 210 -2.83 7.48 3.74
N GLY A 211 -3.44 6.46 3.13
CA GLY A 211 -2.77 5.22 2.74
C GLY A 211 -3.58 3.95 2.97
N VAL A 212 -3.19 2.86 2.30
CA VAL A 212 -3.83 1.54 2.38
C VAL A 212 -2.83 0.45 2.73
N SER A 213 -1.66 0.41 2.09
CA SER A 213 -0.64 -0.63 2.30
C SER A 213 0.26 -0.34 3.50
N ASN A 214 -0.33 -0.21 4.69
CA ASN A 214 0.36 0.05 5.96
C ASN A 214 0.28 -1.17 6.88
N TYR A 215 1.31 -2.01 6.91
CA TYR A 215 1.27 -3.25 7.70
C TYR A 215 2.68 -3.72 8.06
N VAL A 216 2.75 -4.71 8.94
CA VAL A 216 4.01 -5.35 9.33
C VAL A 216 3.88 -6.85 9.13
N LEU A 217 4.93 -7.47 8.59
CA LEU A 217 5.06 -8.91 8.48
C LEU A 217 6.15 -9.40 9.43
N GLN A 218 5.94 -10.58 9.97
CA GLN A 218 6.88 -11.27 10.83
C GLN A 218 7.55 -12.40 10.04
N LEU A 219 8.87 -12.45 10.05
CA LEU A 219 9.66 -13.57 9.54
C LEU A 219 10.24 -14.36 10.71
N SER A 220 9.84 -15.63 10.84
CA SER A 220 10.20 -16.51 11.97
C SER A 220 10.84 -17.81 11.53
N SER A 221 11.51 -18.50 12.44
CA SER A 221 12.01 -19.85 12.18
C SER A 221 10.83 -20.82 12.06
N SER A 222 10.88 -21.74 11.09
CA SER A 222 9.89 -22.83 11.01
C SER A 222 9.91 -23.75 12.25
N LYS A 223 11.02 -23.78 13.00
CA LYS A 223 11.17 -24.55 14.25
C LYS A 223 10.66 -23.82 15.49
N ASP A 224 10.56 -22.50 15.41
CA ASP A 224 10.06 -21.65 16.49
C ASP A 224 9.21 -20.51 15.90
N PRO A 225 7.97 -20.80 15.49
CA PRO A 225 7.08 -19.83 14.84
C PRO A 225 6.76 -18.62 15.70
N ASP A 226 6.80 -18.76 17.02
CA ASP A 226 6.41 -17.73 17.97
C ASP A 226 7.60 -16.81 18.34
N SER A 227 8.83 -17.12 17.87
CA SER A 227 10.01 -16.27 18.02
C SER A 227 10.37 -15.54 16.70
N PRO A 228 10.06 -14.25 16.57
CA PRO A 228 10.37 -13.47 15.37
C PRO A 228 11.89 -13.35 15.16
N GLY A 229 12.33 -13.53 13.93
CA GLY A 229 13.72 -13.28 13.51
C GLY A 229 13.91 -11.89 12.90
N VAL A 230 12.92 -11.41 12.12
CA VAL A 230 12.93 -10.09 11.47
C VAL A 230 11.49 -9.57 11.35
N PHE A 231 11.29 -8.26 11.47
CA PHE A 231 10.04 -7.60 11.08
C PHE A 231 10.21 -6.77 9.80
N LEU A 232 9.24 -6.90 8.89
CA LEU A 232 9.19 -6.18 7.62
C LEU A 232 8.03 -5.19 7.69
N TYR A 233 8.30 -3.89 7.75
CA TYR A 233 7.27 -2.86 7.77
C TYR A 233 7.05 -2.28 6.39
N PHE A 234 5.79 -2.21 5.99
CA PHE A 234 5.33 -1.61 4.74
C PHE A 234 4.56 -0.35 5.11
N LEU A 235 4.99 0.80 4.57
CA LEU A 235 4.38 2.09 4.81
C LEU A 235 3.99 2.72 3.47
N ASP A 236 2.71 3.02 3.31
CA ASP A 236 2.18 3.69 2.12
C ASP A 236 2.58 5.17 2.15
N SER A 237 3.53 5.55 1.29
CA SER A 237 4.01 6.92 1.16
C SER A 237 3.09 7.84 0.36
N GLY A 238 1.91 7.35 -0.06
CA GLY A 238 0.93 8.13 -0.78
C GLY A 238 1.30 8.43 -2.24
N GLY A 239 0.82 9.56 -2.75
CA GLY A 239 0.81 9.88 -4.18
C GLY A 239 -0.43 9.36 -4.90
N GLY A 240 -0.55 9.61 -6.20
CA GLY A 240 -1.71 9.21 -6.99
C GLY A 240 -2.98 9.91 -6.53
N SER A 241 -3.93 9.16 -5.97
CA SER A 241 -5.14 9.75 -5.39
C SER A 241 -4.95 10.37 -3.98
N TYR A 242 -3.73 10.30 -3.42
CA TYR A 242 -3.39 10.79 -2.08
C TYR A 242 -2.15 11.73 -2.10
N PRO A 243 -1.92 12.54 -1.06
CA PRO A 243 -0.68 13.32 -0.93
C PRO A 243 0.56 12.43 -0.82
N GLU A 244 1.71 12.87 -1.33
CA GLU A 244 3.00 12.14 -1.25
C GLU A 244 3.65 12.32 0.13
N VAL A 245 3.08 11.71 1.17
CA VAL A 245 3.52 11.87 2.56
C VAL A 245 3.54 10.55 3.34
N ILE A 246 4.47 10.47 4.31
CA ILE A 246 4.29 9.61 5.49
C ILE A 246 3.71 10.47 6.61
N SER A 247 2.47 10.21 6.98
CA SER A 247 1.73 11.04 7.94
C SER A 247 2.18 10.87 9.38
N SER A 248 1.83 11.84 10.23
CA SER A 248 2.07 11.73 11.68
C SER A 248 1.33 10.55 12.33
N ALA A 249 0.20 10.12 11.75
CA ALA A 249 -0.55 8.95 12.21
C ALA A 249 0.22 7.66 11.93
N GLN A 250 0.76 7.50 10.70
CA GLN A 250 1.62 6.38 10.33
C GLN A 250 2.91 6.36 11.16
N ALA A 251 3.54 7.52 11.40
CA ALA A 251 4.73 7.63 12.23
C ALA A 251 4.48 7.18 13.68
N LYS A 252 3.38 7.66 14.29
CA LYS A 252 2.96 7.23 15.64
C LYS A 252 2.59 5.76 15.68
N TRP A 253 1.92 5.26 14.65
CA TRP A 253 1.58 3.84 14.54
C TRP A 253 2.84 2.98 14.49
N PHE A 254 3.81 3.32 13.64
CA PHE A 254 5.09 2.61 13.59
C PHE A 254 5.78 2.61 14.97
N GLN A 255 5.85 3.77 15.63
CA GLN A 255 6.46 3.86 16.96
C GLN A 255 5.76 2.96 17.99
N LYS A 256 4.43 3.02 18.08
CA LYS A 256 3.65 2.19 19.00
C LYS A 256 3.75 0.70 18.67
N GLN A 257 3.56 0.35 17.40
CA GLN A 257 3.57 -1.03 16.93
C GLN A 257 4.93 -1.67 17.18
N SER A 258 6.01 -0.97 16.83
CA SER A 258 7.37 -1.45 17.01
C SER A 258 7.78 -1.56 18.48
N GLN A 259 7.29 -0.67 19.36
CA GLN A 259 7.43 -0.81 20.81
C GLN A 259 6.61 -1.99 21.37
N ALA A 260 5.43 -2.26 20.83
CA ALA A 260 4.58 -3.35 21.29
C ALA A 260 5.16 -4.73 20.94
N ILE A 261 5.68 -4.91 19.72
CA ILE A 261 6.15 -6.22 19.23
C ILE A 261 7.65 -6.45 19.40
N ASN A 262 8.43 -5.37 19.59
CA ASN A 262 9.88 -5.41 19.75
C ASN A 262 10.33 -4.29 20.72
N PRO A 263 9.90 -4.36 22.01
CA PRO A 263 10.11 -3.30 23.00
C PRO A 263 11.58 -2.99 23.26
N ASP A 264 12.42 -4.02 23.28
CA ASP A 264 13.86 -3.89 23.54
C ASP A 264 14.67 -3.57 22.27
N ALA A 265 14.03 -3.43 21.11
CA ALA A 265 14.70 -3.23 19.81
C ALA A 265 15.80 -4.27 19.51
N ARG A 266 15.59 -5.53 19.94
CA ARG A 266 16.56 -6.63 19.76
C ARG A 266 16.44 -7.31 18.39
N ILE A 267 15.23 -7.36 17.86
CA ILE A 267 14.93 -8.02 16.59
C ILE A 267 15.15 -7.02 15.46
N HIS A 268 15.77 -7.45 14.37
CA HIS A 268 16.03 -6.57 13.22
C HIS A 268 14.75 -6.20 12.50
N GLU A 269 14.72 -4.98 11.97
CA GLU A 269 13.58 -4.41 11.27
C GLU A 269 14.02 -3.82 9.93
N ILE A 270 13.23 -4.09 8.90
CA ILE A 270 13.42 -3.58 7.54
C ILE A 270 12.16 -2.80 7.17
N ILE A 271 12.35 -1.61 6.61
CA ILE A 271 11.26 -0.70 6.23
C ILE A 271 11.20 -0.60 4.71
N PHE A 272 9.99 -0.68 4.17
CA PHE A 272 9.65 -0.55 2.76
C PHE A 272 8.61 0.57 2.60
N TRP A 273 8.92 1.56 1.79
CA TRP A 273 7.95 2.50 1.24
C TRP A 273 8.41 2.91 -0.16
N HIS A 274 7.52 3.41 -0.99
CA HIS A 274 7.88 3.75 -2.36
C HIS A 274 8.64 5.09 -2.42
N ILE A 275 7.98 6.21 -2.10
CA ILE A 275 8.53 7.54 -2.29
C ILE A 275 9.61 7.86 -1.24
N PRO A 276 10.87 8.16 -1.63
CA PRO A 276 11.95 8.48 -0.70
C PRO A 276 11.66 9.67 0.22
N SER A 277 12.25 9.65 1.41
CA SER A 277 12.21 10.76 2.37
C SER A 277 12.84 12.03 1.79
N THR A 278 12.42 13.20 2.32
CA THR A 278 13.03 14.50 1.97
C THR A 278 14.54 14.55 2.26
N ALA A 279 15.05 13.72 3.17
CA ALA A 279 16.47 13.56 3.43
C ALA A 279 17.25 13.13 2.19
N TYR A 280 16.65 12.29 1.33
CA TYR A 280 17.32 11.77 0.13
C TYR A 280 17.58 12.86 -0.91
N LYS A 281 16.74 13.91 -1.00
CA LYS A 281 17.02 15.07 -1.86
C LYS A 281 18.34 15.78 -1.52
N LYS A 282 18.75 15.75 -0.25
CA LYS A 282 19.98 16.42 0.22
C LYS A 282 21.24 15.62 -0.05
N ILE A 283 21.14 14.29 -0.04
CA ILE A 283 22.31 13.39 -0.11
C ILE A 283 22.47 12.69 -1.45
N ALA A 284 21.42 12.64 -2.28
CA ALA A 284 21.49 11.98 -3.57
C ALA A 284 22.54 12.66 -4.46
N PRO A 285 23.36 11.86 -5.18
CA PRO A 285 24.35 12.39 -6.10
C PRO A 285 23.65 13.25 -7.14
N LEU A 286 24.14 14.48 -7.33
CA LEU A 286 23.64 15.33 -8.40
C LEU A 286 24.16 14.76 -9.74
N PRO A 287 23.37 14.83 -10.83
CA PRO A 287 23.77 14.37 -12.18
C PRO A 287 25.09 14.97 -12.72
N ILE A 288 25.61 16.01 -12.06
CA ILE A 288 26.85 16.72 -12.38
C ILE A 288 28.10 16.04 -11.80
N PHE A 289 27.96 15.24 -10.75
CA PHE A 289 29.05 14.46 -10.14
C PHE A 289 28.83 13.00 -10.48
N GLY A 290 29.22 12.61 -11.69
CA GLY A 290 29.00 11.26 -12.19
C GLY A 290 29.61 10.22 -11.26
N ILE A 291 28.78 9.37 -10.67
CA ILE A 291 29.22 8.15 -10.01
C ILE A 291 29.79 7.23 -11.09
N HIS A 292 31.08 7.00 -11.02
CA HIS A 292 31.77 6.08 -11.92
C HIS A 292 31.49 4.62 -11.54
N LYS A 293 31.81 3.70 -12.45
CA LYS A 293 31.64 2.24 -12.29
C LYS A 293 32.09 1.76 -10.88
N PRO A 294 31.42 0.76 -10.29
CA PRO A 294 30.58 -0.26 -10.93
C PRO A 294 29.08 0.04 -10.95
N CYS A 295 28.63 1.26 -10.64
CA CYS A 295 27.21 1.59 -10.66
C CYS A 295 26.62 1.51 -12.08
N VAL A 296 25.46 0.84 -12.20
CA VAL A 296 24.67 0.68 -13.43
C VAL A 296 23.28 1.28 -13.17
N GLY A 297 22.71 1.97 -14.16
CA GLY A 297 21.37 2.58 -14.07
C GLY A 297 21.37 4.10 -14.23
N SER A 298 20.25 4.74 -13.89
CA SER A 298 20.01 6.18 -14.07
C SER A 298 20.55 7.08 -12.95
N ILE A 299 21.42 6.56 -12.07
CA ILE A 299 21.94 7.32 -10.91
C ILE A 299 22.64 8.64 -11.27
N ASN A 300 23.15 8.75 -12.51
CA ASN A 300 23.79 9.96 -13.04
C ASN A 300 22.87 10.78 -13.96
N LYS A 301 21.65 10.29 -14.23
CA LYS A 301 20.73 10.85 -15.24
C LYS A 301 19.51 11.48 -14.60
N GLU A 302 19.09 10.97 -13.44
CA GLU A 302 17.83 11.34 -12.80
C GLU A 302 18.05 11.79 -11.36
N ARG A 303 17.21 12.72 -10.90
CA ARG A 303 17.19 13.15 -9.51
C ARG A 303 16.20 12.33 -8.71
N VAL A 304 16.38 12.27 -7.39
CA VAL A 304 15.38 11.69 -6.50
C VAL A 304 14.12 12.56 -6.46
N ALA A 305 12.95 11.93 -6.63
CA ALA A 305 11.66 12.53 -6.34
C ALA A 305 11.24 12.10 -4.94
N SER A 306 11.36 13.00 -3.96
CA SER A 306 11.00 12.70 -2.56
C SER A 306 9.57 13.06 -2.25
N GLN A 307 9.09 12.52 -1.11
CA GLN A 307 7.88 12.93 -0.41
C GLN A 307 7.82 14.46 -0.26
N GLU A 308 6.62 14.99 -0.17
CA GLU A 308 6.36 16.38 0.20
C GLU A 308 6.70 16.60 1.67
N HIS A 309 6.26 15.68 2.54
CA HIS A 309 6.44 15.75 3.99
C HIS A 309 6.49 14.34 4.60
N GLU A 310 7.28 14.16 5.67
CA GLU A 310 7.48 12.85 6.32
C GLU A 310 7.14 12.85 7.82
N TRP A 311 6.65 14.00 8.34
CA TRP A 311 6.03 14.18 9.67
C TRP A 311 6.72 13.48 10.85
N GLY A 312 8.05 13.46 10.86
CA GLY A 312 8.86 12.95 11.97
C GLY A 312 9.19 11.45 11.91
N ILE A 313 8.80 10.72 10.86
CA ILE A 313 9.15 9.30 10.73
C ILE A 313 10.67 9.08 10.78
N MET A 314 11.44 9.93 10.10
CA MET A 314 12.90 9.80 10.06
C MET A 314 13.54 10.00 11.44
N ASP A 315 12.99 10.88 12.28
CA ASP A 315 13.47 11.08 13.66
C ASP A 315 13.23 9.81 14.50
N ILE A 316 12.06 9.18 14.34
CA ILE A 316 11.74 7.91 15.01
C ILE A 316 12.71 6.81 14.55
N LEU A 317 13.00 6.73 13.25
CA LEU A 317 13.89 5.70 12.68
C LEU A 317 15.35 5.88 13.16
N VAL A 318 15.87 7.11 13.21
CA VAL A 318 17.23 7.40 13.70
C VAL A 318 17.41 6.96 15.15
N HIS A 319 16.37 7.06 15.97
CA HIS A 319 16.40 6.65 17.38
C HIS A 319 16.03 5.18 17.62
N ARG A 320 15.80 4.40 16.56
CA ARG A 320 15.41 2.98 16.66
C ARG A 320 16.49 2.07 16.07
N PRO A 321 17.46 1.60 16.89
CA PRO A 321 18.64 0.88 16.41
C PRO A 321 18.35 -0.50 15.80
N SER A 322 17.15 -1.06 16.01
CA SER A 322 16.68 -2.29 15.36
C SER A 322 16.43 -2.11 13.86
N VAL A 323 16.16 -0.89 13.40
CA VAL A 323 16.00 -0.60 11.96
C VAL A 323 17.36 -0.68 11.31
N LYS A 324 17.56 -1.71 10.49
CA LYS A 324 18.84 -1.96 9.80
C LYS A 324 18.85 -1.51 8.36
N LEU A 325 17.68 -1.41 7.74
CA LEU A 325 17.54 -1.10 6.33
C LEU A 325 16.21 -0.39 6.07
N LEU A 326 16.29 0.70 5.32
CA LEU A 326 15.16 1.39 4.73
C LEU A 326 15.33 1.34 3.21
N ILE A 327 14.32 0.86 2.51
CA ILE A 327 14.29 0.78 1.05
C ILE A 327 13.17 1.68 0.55
N ALA A 328 13.55 2.62 -0.32
CA ALA A 328 12.66 3.52 -1.03
C ALA A 328 13.22 3.83 -2.41
N LEU A 329 12.35 3.95 -3.41
CA LEU A 329 12.73 4.18 -4.79
C LEU A 329 11.66 5.03 -5.47
N LYS A 330 12.10 6.18 -6.00
CA LYS A 330 11.36 7.01 -6.96
C LYS A 330 12.33 8.03 -7.55
N SER A 331 12.35 8.17 -8.87
CA SER A 331 13.16 9.17 -9.57
C SER A 331 12.27 10.21 -10.27
N GLN A 332 12.84 11.35 -10.64
CA GLN A 332 12.13 12.40 -11.39
C GLN A 332 11.92 12.06 -12.87
N GLY A 333 12.50 10.96 -13.37
CA GLY A 333 12.41 10.55 -14.77
C GLY A 333 11.69 9.21 -14.99
N ALA A 334 11.03 8.68 -13.97
CA ALA A 334 10.30 7.41 -14.02
C ALA A 334 8.92 7.56 -14.68
N GLY A 335 8.86 8.11 -15.89
CA GLY A 335 7.61 8.23 -16.64
C GLY A 335 7.79 8.58 -18.10
#